data_AF-A0A133UDD7-F1
#
_entry.id   AF-A0A133UDD7-F1
#
_cell.length_a   1.000
_cell.length_b   1.000
_cell.length_c   1.000
_cell.angle_alpha   90.00
_cell.angle_beta   90.00
_cell.angle_gamma   90.00
#
_symmetry.space_group_name_H-M   'P 1'
#
loop_
_entity.id
_entity.type
_entity.pdbx_description
1 polymer ?
#
loop_
_entity_poly.entity_id
_entity_poly.type
_entity_poly.pdbx_seq_one_letter_code
_entity_poly.pdbx_strand_id
1 'polypeptide(L)' 'MGRPPKITPAKAAFLIVVKERGKEITYRDLATSDYVKELGIPEVHYTTIHKAVKRLPPSLVEATMRIFGERVSKDGMDCV' A
#
# COMPACT_ATOMS: atom_id res chain seq x y z
N MET A 1 -9.68 -0.55 26.07
CA MET A 1 -8.91 -0.04 24.91
C MET A 1 -8.64 -1.19 23.96
N GLY A 2 -9.17 -1.11 22.73
CA GLY A 2 -9.09 -2.18 21.75
C GLY A 2 -7.72 -2.23 21.06
N ARG A 3 -7.23 -3.44 20.78
CA ARG A 3 -5.99 -3.69 20.06
C ARG A 3 -5.91 -2.81 18.79
N PRO A 4 -4.78 -2.13 18.53
CA PRO A 4 -4.66 -1.36 17.30
C PRO A 4 -4.92 -2.25 16.08
N PRO A 5 -5.59 -1.72 15.03
CA PRO A 5 -5.90 -2.51 13.85
C PRO A 5 -4.62 -3.06 13.23
N LYS A 6 -4.62 -4.35 12.85
CA LYS A 6 -3.47 -5.03 12.21
C LYS A 6 -2.94 -4.26 11.00
N ILE A 7 -3.84 -3.62 10.25
CA ILE A 7 -3.50 -2.72 9.14
C ILE A 7 -3.99 -1.32 9.49
N THR A 8 -3.07 -0.38 9.64
CA THR A 8 -3.40 1.03 9.82
C THR A 8 -3.75 1.69 8.49
N PRO A 9 -4.43 2.85 8.48
CA PRO A 9 -4.72 3.58 7.26
C PRO A 9 -3.47 3.88 6.41
N ALA A 10 -2.36 4.24 7.06
CA ALA A 10 -1.09 4.49 6.38
C ALA A 10 -0.54 3.23 5.66
N LYS A 11 -0.58 2.06 6.33
CA LYS A 11 -0.16 0.79 5.72
C LYS A 11 -1.05 0.41 4.55
N ALA A 12 -2.37 0.57 4.68
CA ALA A 12 -3.30 0.30 3.59
C ALA A 12 -3.09 1.26 2.40
N ALA A 13 -2.82 2.55 2.66
CA ALA A 13 -2.54 3.54 1.63
C ALA A 13 -1.26 3.21 0.85
N PHE A 14 -0.22 2.74 1.53
CA PHE A 14 0.99 2.23 0.86
C PHE A 14 0.69 1.00 0.00
N LEU A 15 -0.01 0.02 0.56
CA LEU A 15 -0.32 -1.25 -0.12
C LEU A 15 -1.16 -1.05 -1.40
N ILE A 16 -2.11 -0.10 -1.39
CA ILE A 16 -2.88 0.22 -2.62
C ILE A 16 -1.99 0.89 -3.67
N VAL A 17 -1.06 1.77 -3.30
CA VAL A 17 -0.13 2.36 -4.27
C VAL A 17 0.76 1.29 -4.91
N VAL A 18 1.30 0.37 -4.11
CA VAL A 18 2.09 -0.77 -4.61
C VAL A 18 1.27 -1.59 -5.61
N LYS A 19 0.02 -1.89 -5.26
CA LYS A 19 -0.92 -2.63 -6.13
C LYS A 19 -1.19 -1.92 -7.46
N GLU A 20 -1.35 -0.59 -7.44
CA GLU A 20 -1.73 0.19 -8.62
C GLU A 20 -0.53 0.55 -9.53
N ARG A 21 0.69 0.67 -8.98
CA ARG A 21 1.90 1.01 -9.74
C ARG A 21 2.66 -0.21 -10.27
N GLY A 22 2.67 -1.31 -9.52
CA GLY A 22 3.56 -2.44 -9.78
C GLY A 22 2.82 -3.64 -10.35
N LYS A 23 2.66 -3.71 -11.68
CA LYS A 23 2.36 -4.95 -12.42
C LYS A 23 1.13 -5.73 -11.96
N GLU A 24 -0.10 -5.31 -12.26
CA GLU A 24 -1.32 -6.16 -12.20
C GLU A 24 -1.45 -7.09 -10.97
N ILE A 25 -0.83 -6.75 -9.84
CA ILE A 25 -0.71 -7.67 -8.71
C ILE A 25 -2.07 -7.73 -8.03
N THR A 26 -2.53 -8.94 -7.79
CA THR A 26 -3.79 -9.12 -7.09
C THR A 26 -3.59 -8.85 -5.59
N TYR A 27 -4.68 -8.66 -4.85
CA TYR A 27 -4.60 -8.60 -3.39
C TYR A 27 -4.01 -9.89 -2.79
N ARG A 28 -4.10 -11.04 -3.48
CA ARG A 28 -3.48 -12.29 -3.04
C ARG A 28 -1.97 -12.22 -3.13
N ASP A 29 -1.45 -11.79 -4.28
CA ASP A 29 0.00 -11.60 -4.47
C ASP A 29 0.55 -10.57 -3.48
N LEU A 30 -0.20 -9.48 -3.27
CA LEU A 30 0.15 -8.46 -2.30
C LEU A 30 0.22 -9.01 -0.87
N ALA A 31 -0.71 -9.88 -0.48
CA ALA A 31 -0.73 -10.49 0.86
C ALA A 31 0.48 -11.39 1.14
N THR A 32 1.06 -11.98 0.10
CA THR A 32 2.27 -12.82 0.18
C THR A 32 3.56 -12.05 -0.12
N SER A 33 3.46 -10.79 -0.55
CA SER A 33 4.61 -9.99 -0.94
C SER A 33 5.50 -9.57 0.23
N ASP A 34 6.77 -9.30 -0.06
CA ASP A 34 7.72 -8.81 0.94
C ASP A 34 7.31 -7.44 1.51
N TYR A 35 6.56 -6.62 0.76
CA TYR A 35 6.01 -5.36 1.28
C TYR A 35 5.18 -5.55 2.56
N VAL A 36 4.37 -6.60 2.64
CA VAL A 36 3.55 -6.89 3.83
C VAL A 36 4.42 -7.30 5.01
N LYS A 37 5.50 -8.04 4.75
CA LYS A 37 6.49 -8.42 5.77
C LYS A 37 7.28 -7.21 6.26
N GLU A 38 7.77 -6.37 5.35
CA GLU A 38 8.52 -5.15 5.67
C GLU A 38 7.68 -4.14 6.46
N LEU A 39 6.37 -4.06 6.19
CA LEU A 39 5.44 -3.27 6.98
C LEU A 39 5.11 -3.89 8.35
N GLY A 40 5.72 -5.03 8.70
CA GLY A 40 5.48 -5.75 9.94
C GLY A 40 4.03 -6.17 10.12
N ILE A 41 3.36 -6.55 9.03
CA ILE A 41 1.97 -7.04 9.07
C ILE A 41 2.04 -8.57 9.17
N PRO A 42 1.74 -9.16 10.35
CA PRO A 42 1.81 -10.60 10.52
C PRO A 42 0.70 -11.30 9.73
N GLU A 43 1.04 -12.44 9.10
CA GLU A 43 0.18 -13.32 8.29
C GLU A 43 -1.23 -12.79 8.10
N VAL A 44 -1.40 -12.03 7.02
CA VAL A 44 -2.64 -11.30 6.74
C VAL A 44 -3.32 -11.86 5.51
N HIS A 45 -4.62 -12.10 5.64
CA HIS A 45 -5.40 -12.56 4.51
C HIS A 45 -5.67 -11.41 3.54
N TYR A 46 -5.66 -11.68 2.24
CA TYR A 46 -5.85 -10.66 1.19
C TYR A 46 -7.15 -9.85 1.36
N THR A 47 -8.20 -10.47 1.90
CA THR A 47 -9.48 -9.81 2.18
C THR A 47 -9.35 -8.74 3.27
N THR A 48 -8.43 -8.90 4.21
CA THR A 48 -8.15 -7.90 5.25
C THR A 48 -7.48 -6.67 4.64
N ILE A 49 -6.55 -6.85 3.71
CA ILE A 49 -5.94 -5.75 2.95
C ILE A 49 -7.01 -5.03 2.13
N HIS A 50 -7.81 -5.78 1.37
CA HIS A 50 -8.88 -5.22 0.54
C HIS A 50 -9.90 -4.41 1.36
N LYS A 51 -10.32 -4.92 2.53
CA LYS A 51 -11.20 -4.19 3.46
C LYS A 51 -10.53 -2.94 4.03
N ALA A 52 -9.25 -3.01 4.37
CA ALA A 52 -8.52 -1.85 4.90
C ALA A 52 -8.39 -0.75 3.85
N VAL A 53 -8.08 -1.11 2.60
CA VAL A 53 -8.03 -0.19 1.46
C VAL A 53 -9.39 0.44 1.19
N LYS A 54 -10.47 -0.36 1.16
CA LYS A 54 -11.85 0.16 0.96
C LYS A 54 -12.33 1.14 2.03
N ARG A 55 -11.70 1.15 3.21
CA ARG A 55 -12.03 2.07 4.31
C ARG A 55 -11.22 3.38 4.25
N LEU A 56 -10.27 3.50 3.32
CA LEU A 56 -9.50 4.72 3.17
C LEU A 56 -10.37 5.83 2.56
N PRO A 57 -10.23 7.07 3.05
CA PRO A 57 -10.82 8.20 2.36
C PRO A 57 -10.12 8.37 0.99
N PRO A 58 -10.88 8.68 -0.08
CA PRO A 58 -10.33 8.80 -1.43
C PRO A 58 -9.21 9.84 -1.50
N SER A 59 -9.36 10.97 -0.81
CA SER A 59 -8.33 12.02 -0.76
C SER A 59 -7.00 11.54 -0.18
N LEU A 60 -7.00 10.57 0.73
CA LEU A 60 -5.77 9.99 1.28
C LEU A 60 -5.10 9.07 0.25
N VAL A 61 -5.87 8.31 -0.52
CA VAL A 61 -5.36 7.45 -1.59
C VAL A 61 -4.72 8.32 -2.67
N GLU A 62 -5.42 9.36 -3.12
CA GLU A 62 -4.93 10.30 -4.13
C GLU A 62 -3.66 11.02 -3.67
N ALA A 63 -3.63 11.54 -2.44
CA ALA A 63 -2.46 12.19 -1.89
C ALA A 63 -1.26 11.22 -1.80
N THR A 64 -1.51 9.97 -1.39
CA THR A 64 -0.45 8.96 -1.30
C THR A 64 0.08 8.60 -2.69
N MET A 65 -0.80 8.38 -3.67
CA MET A 65 -0.42 8.14 -5.06
C MET A 65 0.40 9.29 -5.64
N ARG A 66 0.00 10.54 -5.38
CA ARG A 66 0.73 11.72 -5.80
C ARG A 66 2.11 11.79 -5.16
N ILE A 67 2.23 11.68 -3.84
CA ILE A 67 3.52 11.73 -3.12
C ILE A 67 4.46 10.62 -3.60
N PHE A 68 3.94 9.39 -3.77
CA PHE A 68 4.72 8.28 -4.31
C PHE A 68 5.11 8.52 -5.76
N GLY A 69 4.21 9.05 -6.58
CA GLY A 69 4.47 9.41 -7.97
C GLY A 69 5.57 10.48 -8.09
N GLU A 70 5.53 11.51 -7.24
CA GLU A 70 6.56 12.56 -7.19
C GLU A 70 7.92 12.00 -6.74
N ARG A 71 7.96 11.09 -5.76
CA ARG A 71 9.22 10.46 -5.32
C ARG A 71 9.83 9.54 -6.38
N VAL A 72 9.01 8.69 -7.00
CA VAL A 72 9.50 7.76 -8.04
C VAL A 72 9.85 8.50 -9.34
N SER A 73 9.15 9.59 -9.66
CA SER A 73 9.48 10.42 -10.82
C SER A 73 10.77 11.23 -10.62
N LYS A 74 11.13 11.57 -9.38
CA LYS A 74 12.42 12.20 -9.07
C LYS A 74 13.62 11.27 -9.20
N ASP A 75 13.40 9.96 -9.09
CA ASP A 75 14.45 8.93 -9.26
C ASP A 75 14.72 8.62 -10.75
N GLY A 76 13.88 9.13 -11.67
CA GLY A 76 13.98 8.91 -13.12
C GLY A 76 14.58 10.06 -13.92
N MET A 77 15.24 11.04 -13.29
CA MET A 77 15.93 12.14 -13.96
C MET A 77 17.37 12.29 -13.43
N ASP A 78 18.12 11.20 -13.47
CA ASP A 78 19.58 11.24 -13.56
C ASP A 78 20.02 10.24 -14.64
N CYS A 79 19.78 10.61 -15.89
CA CYS A 79 20.49 10.06 -17.03
C CYS A 79 21.21 11.23 -17.69
N VAL A 80 22.41 11.50 -17.18
CA VAL A 80 23.48 12.23 -17.88
C VAL A 80 24.08 11.31 -18.95
#